data_AF-A0A433TU72-F1
#
_entry.id   AF-A0A433TU72-F1
#
_cell.length_a   1.000
_cell.length_b   1.000
_cell.length_c   1.000
_cell.angle_alpha   90.00
_cell.angle_beta   90.00
_cell.angle_gamma   90.00
#
_symmetry.space_group_name_H-M   'P 1'
#
loop_
_entity.id
_entity.type
_entity.pdbx_description
1 polymer ?
#
loop_
_entity_poly.entity_id
_entity_poly.type
_entity_poly.pdbx_seq_one_letter_code
_entity_poly.pdbx_strand_id
1 'polypeptide(L)'
;MTRLIVFLASLFGIASSFSVVDNAPNGFTVAIGRTVLLKHTKDSPIFYIGKGDLEITENSGNFAFDDKIYARIPLSGYKLSRFGTTWTVVLTEGNATATLQLSATGDKDLEVSVSSVSAGYTHHWFRVVAEIDEEIYGAGEQFSFLNLRERREYVKNVFPIWINEQGVGRNKRTLTTFMADGQENAGGDYYTTYYAQPTFLSNRNYFCHHEGTNYAVLDFSDDNFHEVFIYKQPGKFTFQVADNLTSTVQAVSNFLGHMPELPDWIQEGVIVAVQGGTNRMKEKYEIGKKFQVPISGVWIQDWSGQKHTPFGNRVFWNWEWNKDHYPGLNQTIKDWAKEGVRILGYINPNLDSTGDLFKEAASKGFLVKNRTGGVYLRRSLSLIFGQVDMTNPAAYGWYKDVIKNNMIDLGLGGWMADFGEYLAVDAVLHDGRTGLEAHNEWPVLWAKMNR
;
A
#
# COMPACT_ATOMS: atom_id res chain seq x y z
N MET A 1 23.07 36.64 -47.21
CA MET A 1 22.18 37.10 -46.13
C MET A 1 21.66 35.89 -45.40
N THR A 2 22.36 35.46 -44.37
CA THR A 2 22.07 34.23 -43.60
C THR A 2 21.46 34.69 -42.28
N ARG A 3 20.15 34.46 -42.10
CA ARG A 3 19.44 34.86 -40.87
C ARG A 3 19.71 33.85 -39.77
N LEU A 4 20.54 34.25 -38.82
CA LEU A 4 20.77 33.56 -37.55
C LEU A 4 19.53 33.77 -36.67
N ILE A 5 18.77 32.70 -36.39
CA ILE A 5 17.70 32.71 -35.39
C ILE A 5 18.38 32.54 -34.03
N VAL A 6 18.44 33.61 -33.26
CA VAL A 6 18.88 33.58 -31.86
C VAL A 6 17.68 33.16 -31.01
N PHE A 7 17.71 31.93 -30.51
CA PHE A 7 16.86 31.53 -29.39
C PHE A 7 17.36 32.24 -28.13
N LEU A 8 16.63 33.28 -27.69
CA LEU A 8 16.78 33.78 -26.33
C LEU A 8 16.17 32.74 -25.38
N ALA A 9 17.02 31.89 -24.80
CA ALA A 9 16.68 31.20 -23.58
C ALA A 9 16.56 32.26 -22.48
N SER A 10 15.33 32.57 -22.07
CA SER A 10 15.08 33.37 -20.88
C SER A 10 15.60 32.60 -19.67
N LEU A 11 16.77 33.00 -19.18
CA LEU A 11 17.26 32.70 -17.84
C LEU A 11 16.38 33.43 -16.81
N PHE A 12 15.14 32.96 -16.63
CA PHE A 12 14.47 33.12 -15.35
C PHE A 12 15.06 32.04 -14.45
N GLY A 13 15.89 32.46 -13.48
CA GLY A 13 16.28 31.60 -12.39
C GLY A 13 15.01 31.02 -11.78
N ILE A 14 14.92 29.69 -11.72
CA ILE A 14 13.81 28.99 -11.08
C ILE A 14 13.78 29.49 -9.63
N ALA A 15 12.81 30.34 -9.31
CA ALA A 15 12.50 30.67 -7.93
C ALA A 15 12.26 29.33 -7.22
N SER A 16 12.92 29.10 -6.09
CA SER A 16 12.69 27.87 -5.33
C SER A 16 11.20 27.76 -5.02
N SER A 17 10.59 26.62 -5.37
CA SER A 17 9.18 26.31 -5.13
C SER A 17 8.78 26.40 -3.65
N PHE A 18 9.77 26.35 -2.75
CA PHE A 18 9.61 26.59 -1.32
C PHE A 18 10.53 27.71 -0.82
N SER A 19 10.19 28.25 0.35
CA SER A 19 10.98 29.22 1.11
C SER A 19 11.35 28.66 2.48
N VAL A 20 12.53 29.04 2.96
CA VAL A 20 13.02 28.76 4.32
C VAL A 20 13.27 30.10 4.99
N VAL A 21 12.65 30.32 6.14
CA VAL A 21 12.86 31.52 6.96
C VAL A 21 13.53 31.11 8.26
N ASP A 22 14.78 31.53 8.42
CA ASP A 22 15.54 31.36 9.66
C ASP A 22 15.17 32.48 10.65
N ASN A 23 14.58 32.11 11.78
CA ASN A 23 14.17 33.03 12.84
C ASN A 23 15.10 32.89 14.06
N ALA A 24 16.39 32.63 13.83
CA ALA A 24 17.37 32.41 14.89
C ALA A 24 17.33 33.50 15.98
N PRO A 25 17.43 33.13 17.27
CA PRO A 25 17.62 31.77 17.79
C PRO A 25 16.31 30.98 17.99
N ASN A 26 15.16 31.52 17.58
CA ASN A 26 13.84 31.02 17.97
C ASN A 26 13.36 29.80 17.16
N GLY A 27 14.00 29.49 16.03
CA GLY A 27 13.60 28.39 15.16
C GLY A 27 13.59 28.74 13.68
N PHE A 28 12.93 27.93 12.86
CA PHE A 28 12.78 28.20 11.43
C PHE A 28 11.44 27.69 10.90
N THR A 29 11.05 28.19 9.73
CA THR A 29 9.84 27.75 9.02
C THR A 29 10.15 27.40 7.56
N VAL A 30 9.44 26.41 7.04
CA VAL A 30 9.47 26.02 5.62
C VAL A 30 8.06 26.09 5.05
N ALA A 31 7.91 26.79 3.92
CA ALA A 31 6.61 27.02 3.29
C ALA A 31 6.70 26.89 1.77
N ILE A 32 5.61 26.41 1.14
CA ILE A 32 5.40 26.49 -0.30
C ILE A 32 4.35 27.57 -0.54
N GLY A 33 4.72 28.64 -1.24
CA GLY A 33 3.88 29.84 -1.35
C GLY A 33 3.52 30.41 0.03
N ARG A 34 2.23 30.37 0.38
CA ARG A 34 1.71 30.82 1.69
C ARG A 34 1.48 29.68 2.69
N THR A 35 1.58 28.42 2.24
CA THR A 35 1.29 27.25 3.06
C THR A 35 2.52 26.87 3.86
N VAL A 36 2.50 27.16 5.17
CA VAL A 36 3.57 26.73 6.10
C VAL A 36 3.38 25.25 6.40
N LEU A 37 4.39 24.43 6.05
CA LEU A 37 4.36 22.98 6.23
C LEU A 37 5.22 22.54 7.41
N LEU A 38 6.36 23.18 7.63
CA LEU A 38 7.28 22.84 8.71
C LEU A 38 7.54 24.08 9.58
N LYS A 39 7.47 23.90 10.90
CA LYS A 39 7.82 24.93 11.88
C LYS A 39 8.57 24.29 13.02
N HIS A 40 9.86 24.60 13.12
CA HIS A 40 10.73 24.13 14.18
C HIS A 40 10.92 25.24 15.19
N THR A 41 10.76 24.93 16.47
CA THR A 41 11.15 25.78 17.60
C THR A 41 11.73 24.89 18.70
N LYS A 42 12.37 25.49 19.71
CA LYS A 42 12.88 24.73 20.85
C LYS A 42 11.78 23.96 21.59
N ASP A 43 10.61 24.56 21.74
CA ASP A 43 9.48 23.99 22.50
C ASP A 43 8.57 23.09 21.63
N SER A 44 8.62 23.25 20.31
CA SER A 44 7.95 22.38 19.34
C SER A 44 8.89 22.00 18.19
N PRO A 45 9.79 21.02 18.41
CA PRO A 45 10.66 20.50 17.37
C PRO A 45 9.91 19.74 16.28
N ILE A 46 10.40 19.82 15.04
CA ILE A 46 9.83 19.08 13.90
C ILE A 46 10.23 17.60 13.86
N PHE A 47 11.28 17.21 14.58
CA PHE A 47 11.82 15.85 14.51
C PHE A 47 12.20 15.33 15.89
N TYR A 48 11.78 14.10 16.16
CA TYR A 48 12.14 13.36 17.36
C TYR A 48 12.79 12.05 16.94
N ILE A 49 13.76 11.60 17.74
CA ILE A 49 14.37 10.29 17.60
C ILE A 49 14.18 9.49 18.88
N GLY A 50 14.13 8.17 18.77
CA GLY A 50 13.79 7.33 19.91
C GLY A 50 14.32 5.92 19.84
N LYS A 51 14.23 5.28 21.00
CA LYS A 51 14.55 3.87 21.21
C LYS A 51 13.31 3.20 21.72
N GLY A 52 13.05 2.03 21.17
CA GLY A 52 11.95 1.18 21.60
C GLY A 52 12.07 -0.19 20.95
N ASP A 53 11.25 -1.10 21.45
CA ASP A 53 11.09 -2.44 20.93
C ASP A 53 9.67 -2.59 20.41
N LEU A 54 9.54 -2.60 19.09
CA LEU A 54 8.29 -2.89 18.38
C LEU A 54 8.18 -4.40 18.18
N GLU A 55 7.21 -5.01 18.84
CA GLU A 55 6.79 -6.38 18.61
C GLU A 55 5.51 -6.38 17.76
N ILE A 56 5.55 -7.13 16.66
CA ILE A 56 4.39 -7.35 15.80
C ILE A 56 4.07 -8.83 15.83
N THR A 57 2.86 -9.16 16.30
CA THR A 57 2.33 -10.52 16.30
C THR A 57 1.34 -10.66 15.16
N GLU A 58 1.36 -11.81 14.49
CA GLU A 58 0.56 -12.10 13.31
C GLU A 58 -0.26 -13.38 13.55
N ASN A 59 -1.53 -13.36 13.18
CA ASN A 59 -2.40 -14.53 13.20
C ASN A 59 -3.36 -14.50 12.01
N SER A 60 -3.13 -15.38 11.03
CA SER A 60 -3.90 -15.50 9.79
C SER A 60 -4.10 -14.17 9.04
N GLY A 61 -3.09 -13.30 9.01
CA GLY A 61 -3.18 -11.99 8.35
C GLY A 61 -3.75 -10.87 9.22
N ASN A 62 -4.13 -11.14 10.47
CA ASN A 62 -4.45 -10.15 11.48
C ASN A 62 -3.21 -9.83 12.31
N PHE A 63 -2.94 -8.54 12.54
CA PHE A 63 -1.72 -8.08 13.22
C PHE A 63 -2.05 -7.31 14.49
N ALA A 64 -1.27 -7.57 15.54
CA ALA A 64 -1.29 -6.79 16.77
C ALA A 64 0.11 -6.24 17.07
N PHE A 65 0.16 -5.00 17.54
CA PHE A 65 1.38 -4.21 17.72
C PHE A 65 1.55 -3.89 19.21
N ASP A 66 2.70 -4.20 19.77
CA ASP A 66 3.15 -3.74 21.09
C ASP A 66 4.45 -2.97 20.90
N ASP A 67 4.42 -1.65 21.10
CA ASP A 67 5.58 -0.78 20.96
C ASP A 67 5.98 -0.19 22.32
N LYS A 68 7.10 -0.68 22.86
CA LYS A 68 7.67 -0.21 24.12
C LYS A 68 8.70 0.86 23.85
N ILE A 69 8.29 2.12 23.97
CA ILE A 69 9.18 3.28 23.78
C ILE A 69 9.94 3.57 25.08
N TYR A 70 11.26 3.39 25.06
CA TYR A 70 12.17 3.67 26.19
C TYR A 70 12.66 5.11 26.21
N ALA A 71 12.79 5.72 25.04
CA ALA A 71 13.26 7.09 24.90
C ALA A 71 12.61 7.75 23.69
N ARG A 72 12.14 8.97 23.87
CA ARG A 72 11.70 9.87 22.82
C ARG A 72 12.37 11.23 23.04
N ILE A 73 13.32 11.55 22.18
CA ILE A 73 14.23 12.70 22.34
C ILE A 73 13.83 13.79 21.34
N PRO A 74 13.37 14.96 21.81
CA PRO A 74 13.18 16.12 20.94
C PRO A 74 14.53 16.63 20.45
N LEU A 75 14.73 16.75 19.13
CA LEU A 75 15.91 17.44 18.61
C LEU A 75 15.65 18.93 18.56
N SER A 76 15.85 19.65 19.68
CA SER A 76 15.41 21.04 19.87
C SER A 76 16.38 22.10 19.35
N GLY A 77 17.66 21.74 19.18
CA GLY A 77 18.67 22.58 18.56
C GLY A 77 18.65 22.44 17.04
N TYR A 78 19.05 23.49 16.33
CA TYR A 78 19.19 23.44 14.87
C TYR A 78 20.36 24.30 14.36
N LYS A 79 20.86 23.94 13.18
CA LYS A 79 21.74 24.77 12.36
C LYS A 79 21.31 24.67 10.90
N LEU A 80 21.09 25.82 10.27
CA LEU A 80 20.78 25.92 8.85
C LEU A 80 22.04 26.23 8.04
N SER A 81 22.15 25.61 6.88
CA SER A 81 23.07 26.00 5.83
C SER A 81 22.44 25.75 4.47
N ARG A 82 22.97 26.40 3.43
CA ARG A 82 22.48 26.25 2.06
C ARG A 82 23.65 26.10 1.11
N PHE A 83 23.54 25.14 0.19
CA PHE A 83 24.47 24.97 -0.92
C PHE A 83 23.68 24.87 -2.22
N GLY A 84 23.83 25.86 -3.10
CA GLY A 84 23.00 25.98 -4.30
C GLY A 84 21.51 26.10 -3.96
N THR A 85 20.70 25.18 -4.46
CA THR A 85 19.25 25.11 -4.23
C THR A 85 18.85 24.27 -3.02
N THR A 86 19.78 23.50 -2.45
CA THR A 86 19.51 22.59 -1.34
C THR A 86 19.81 23.25 0.00
N TRP A 87 18.87 23.15 0.93
CA TRP A 87 19.09 23.52 2.32
C TRP A 87 19.43 22.28 3.14
N THR A 88 20.36 22.43 4.07
CA THR A 88 20.69 21.41 5.06
C THR A 88 20.29 21.91 6.43
N VAL A 89 19.47 21.13 7.13
CA VAL A 89 19.08 21.37 8.52
C VAL A 89 19.74 20.31 9.38
N VAL A 90 20.67 20.70 10.24
CA VAL A 90 21.23 19.81 11.26
C VAL A 90 20.46 20.05 12.56
N LEU A 91 19.67 19.07 12.98
CA LEU A 91 18.91 19.08 14.23
C LEU A 91 19.70 18.37 15.32
N THR A 92 19.71 18.90 16.55
CA THR A 92 20.55 18.37 17.64
C THR A 92 19.85 18.38 19.00
N GLU A 93 20.24 17.44 19.87
CA GLU A 93 19.95 17.45 21.31
C GLU A 93 21.09 16.75 22.05
N GLY A 94 21.90 17.50 22.80
CA GLY A 94 23.16 16.98 23.32
C GLY A 94 24.04 16.41 22.21
N ASN A 95 24.33 15.10 22.27
CA ASN A 95 25.12 14.38 21.26
C ASN A 95 24.27 13.72 20.16
N ALA A 96 22.94 13.74 20.30
CA ALA A 96 22.04 13.20 19.28
C ALA A 96 21.87 14.21 18.14
N THR A 97 21.87 13.70 16.90
CA THR A 97 21.78 14.52 15.69
C THR A 97 20.92 13.85 14.62
N ALA A 98 20.19 14.65 13.86
CA ALA A 98 19.61 14.24 12.58
C ALA A 98 19.87 15.32 11.53
N THR A 99 20.14 14.93 10.29
CA THR A 99 20.34 15.85 9.17
C THR A 99 19.20 15.71 8.18
N LEU A 100 18.52 16.82 7.90
CA LEU A 100 17.49 16.93 6.88
C LEU A 100 18.05 17.71 5.68
N GLN A 101 17.77 17.21 4.48
CA GLN A 101 18.03 17.93 3.23
C GLN A 101 16.69 18.35 2.63
N LEU A 102 16.52 19.66 2.41
CA LEU A 102 15.35 20.24 1.78
C LEU A 102 15.71 20.64 0.34
N SER A 103 14.99 20.12 -0.63
CA SER A 103 15.24 20.41 -2.04
C SER A 103 13.94 20.45 -2.83
N ALA A 104 13.99 21.05 -4.02
CA ALA A 104 12.93 20.98 -5.02
C ALA A 104 13.48 20.17 -6.19
N THR A 105 12.72 19.18 -6.67
CA THR A 105 13.17 18.27 -7.72
C THR A 105 12.05 18.01 -8.73
N GLY A 106 12.26 18.43 -9.98
CA GLY A 106 11.28 18.22 -11.06
C GLY A 106 9.92 18.83 -10.72
N ASP A 107 8.91 17.96 -10.63
CA ASP A 107 7.52 18.31 -10.33
C ASP A 107 7.21 18.38 -8.82
N LYS A 108 8.20 18.13 -7.95
CA LYS A 108 8.05 18.18 -6.49
C LYS A 108 8.35 19.59 -5.97
N ASP A 109 7.40 20.20 -5.27
CA ASP A 109 7.60 21.51 -4.68
C ASP A 109 8.56 21.48 -3.48
N LEU A 110 8.53 20.43 -2.66
CA LEU A 110 9.46 20.22 -1.55
C LEU A 110 9.68 18.72 -1.30
N GLU A 111 10.93 18.29 -1.36
CA GLU A 111 11.40 17.01 -0.83
C GLU A 111 12.21 17.26 0.46
N VAL A 112 11.85 16.55 1.53
CA VAL A 112 12.56 16.52 2.81
C VAL A 112 13.18 15.14 2.96
N SER A 113 14.49 15.02 2.75
CA SER A 113 15.22 13.76 2.92
C SER A 113 15.91 13.72 4.28
N VAL A 114 15.60 12.71 5.10
CA VAL A 114 16.34 12.48 6.35
C VAL A 114 17.64 11.74 6.02
N SER A 115 18.69 12.50 5.69
CA SER A 115 19.94 11.95 5.16
C SER A 115 20.79 11.21 6.19
N SER A 116 20.64 11.54 7.48
CA SER A 116 21.32 10.83 8.56
C SER A 116 20.62 11.03 9.89
N VAL A 117 20.69 10.01 10.74
CA VAL A 117 20.30 10.06 12.15
C VAL A 117 21.40 9.36 12.95
N SER A 118 21.63 9.82 14.19
CA SER A 118 22.53 9.13 15.12
C SER A 118 22.23 7.64 15.20
N ALA A 119 23.26 6.81 15.30
CA ALA A 119 23.10 5.37 15.36
C ALA A 119 22.35 4.91 16.62
N GLY A 120 21.66 3.78 16.52
CA GLY A 120 20.96 3.14 17.65
C GLY A 120 19.60 3.74 17.99
N TYR A 121 19.07 4.66 17.16
CA TYR A 121 17.68 5.11 17.22
C TYR A 121 16.88 4.43 16.11
N THR A 122 15.78 3.79 16.49
CA THR A 122 14.90 3.02 15.59
C THR A 122 13.54 3.66 15.43
N HIS A 123 13.22 4.66 16.23
CA HIS A 123 11.93 5.33 16.25
C HIS A 123 12.11 6.79 15.83
N HIS A 124 11.33 7.24 14.86
CA HIS A 124 11.43 8.58 14.30
C HIS A 124 10.04 9.20 14.23
N TRP A 125 9.90 10.45 14.65
CA TRP A 125 8.65 11.20 14.50
C TRP A 125 8.94 12.50 13.78
N PHE A 126 8.20 12.73 12.68
CA PHE A 126 8.29 13.93 11.87
C PHE A 126 6.97 14.70 11.97
N ARG A 127 7.04 16.01 12.25
CA ARG A 127 5.85 16.86 12.40
C ARG A 127 5.63 17.77 11.22
N VAL A 128 4.38 17.83 10.77
CA VAL A 128 3.86 18.76 9.77
C VAL A 128 2.90 19.72 10.47
N VAL A 129 2.99 21.01 10.19
CA VAL A 129 2.10 22.03 10.79
C VAL A 129 0.65 21.76 10.41
N ALA A 130 -0.24 21.84 11.39
CA ALA A 130 -1.69 21.71 11.21
C ALA A 130 -2.44 22.96 11.66
N GLU A 131 -3.65 23.13 11.12
CA GLU A 131 -4.64 24.11 11.58
C GLU A 131 -5.82 23.40 12.29
N ILE A 132 -6.49 24.10 13.22
CA ILE A 132 -7.52 23.49 14.09
C ILE A 132 -8.69 22.90 13.31
N ASP A 133 -9.11 23.57 12.23
CA ASP A 133 -10.19 23.22 11.32
C ASP A 133 -9.69 22.52 10.05
N GLU A 134 -8.43 22.12 10.03
CA GLU A 134 -7.85 21.34 8.93
C GLU A 134 -8.52 19.97 8.84
N GLU A 135 -8.86 19.59 7.61
CA GLU A 135 -9.39 18.27 7.27
C GLU A 135 -8.32 17.48 6.53
N ILE A 136 -8.23 16.18 6.83
CA ILE A 136 -7.21 15.30 6.27
C ILE A 136 -7.88 14.10 5.61
N TYR A 137 -7.40 13.70 4.44
CA TYR A 137 -7.91 12.57 3.66
C TYR A 137 -6.77 11.67 3.19
N GLY A 138 -7.09 10.44 2.79
CA GLY A 138 -6.12 9.49 2.23
C GLY A 138 -5.76 8.39 3.21
N ALA A 139 -4.47 8.21 3.49
CA ALA A 139 -3.90 7.07 4.20
C ALA A 139 -4.13 5.70 3.51
N GLY A 140 -4.32 5.71 2.19
CA GLY A 140 -4.74 4.54 1.40
C GLY A 140 -6.26 4.45 1.30
N GLU A 141 -6.79 3.22 1.38
CA GLU A 141 -8.23 2.96 1.40
C GLU A 141 -8.72 2.85 2.85
N GLN A 142 -9.48 3.85 3.30
CA GLN A 142 -10.01 3.93 4.66
C GLN A 142 -11.53 3.72 4.64
N PHE A 143 -12.02 2.83 5.49
CA PHE A 143 -13.41 2.33 5.43
C PHE A 143 -14.34 2.92 6.50
N SER A 144 -13.78 3.53 7.54
CA SER A 144 -14.56 4.08 8.65
C SER A 144 -14.63 5.61 8.61
N PHE A 145 -13.55 6.25 8.18
CA PHE A 145 -13.40 7.70 8.15
C PHE A 145 -12.90 8.16 6.80
N LEU A 146 -13.62 9.11 6.20
CA LEU A 146 -13.11 9.86 5.06
C LEU A 146 -12.21 11.01 5.54
N ASN A 147 -12.73 11.85 6.45
CA ASN A 147 -11.93 12.86 7.13
C ASN A 147 -11.22 12.23 8.33
N LEU A 148 -9.90 12.04 8.20
CA LEU A 148 -9.04 11.43 9.21
C LEU A 148 -8.82 12.33 10.43
N ARG A 149 -9.32 13.58 10.43
CA ARG A 149 -9.37 14.45 11.61
C ARG A 149 -10.74 14.51 12.28
N GLU A 150 -11.73 13.70 11.85
CA GLU A 150 -13.06 13.71 12.44
C GLU A 150 -13.04 13.31 13.93
N ARG A 151 -13.40 14.25 14.81
CA ARG A 151 -13.35 14.06 16.28
C ARG A 151 -14.67 13.61 16.91
N ARG A 152 -15.66 13.22 16.11
CA ARG A 152 -17.02 12.92 16.62
C ARG A 152 -17.06 11.63 17.44
N GLU A 153 -16.29 10.62 17.02
CA GLU A 153 -16.32 9.29 17.65
C GLU A 153 -15.05 8.97 18.43
N TYR A 154 -13.90 9.51 18.01
CA TYR A 154 -12.59 9.23 18.58
C TYR A 154 -11.85 10.51 18.99
N VAL A 155 -11.19 10.47 20.14
CA VAL A 155 -10.31 11.56 20.62
C VAL A 155 -8.92 11.45 19.98
N LYS A 156 -8.52 10.23 19.60
CA LYS A 156 -7.28 9.94 18.91
C LYS A 156 -7.57 9.52 17.47
N ASN A 157 -6.93 10.21 16.54
CA ASN A 157 -7.05 10.04 15.10
C ASN A 157 -5.76 9.43 14.57
N VAL A 158 -5.57 8.14 14.84
CA VAL A 158 -4.30 7.45 14.64
C VAL A 158 -4.49 6.34 13.61
N PHE A 159 -3.73 6.40 12.52
CA PHE A 159 -3.83 5.49 11.40
C PHE A 159 -2.49 4.79 11.18
N PRO A 160 -2.31 3.58 11.72
CA PRO A 160 -1.17 2.74 11.41
C PRO A 160 -1.12 2.42 9.91
N ILE A 161 0.06 2.58 9.33
CA ILE A 161 0.35 2.19 7.95
C ILE A 161 0.95 0.79 7.98
N TRP A 162 0.03 -0.17 8.04
CA TRP A 162 0.32 -1.58 7.94
C TRP A 162 -0.83 -2.27 7.23
N ILE A 163 -0.51 -2.92 6.13
CA ILE A 163 -1.48 -3.65 5.33
C ILE A 163 -1.88 -4.92 6.09
N ASN A 164 -3.18 -5.20 6.23
CA ASN A 164 -3.64 -6.41 6.90
C ASN A 164 -5.03 -6.83 6.44
N GLU A 165 -5.52 -7.94 7.01
CA GLU A 165 -6.95 -8.23 6.99
C GLU A 165 -7.75 -7.03 7.48
N GLN A 166 -8.70 -6.57 6.65
CA GLN A 166 -9.52 -5.40 6.92
C GLN A 166 -10.40 -5.59 8.17
N GLY A 167 -10.77 -6.82 8.48
CA GLY A 167 -11.51 -7.21 9.68
C GLY A 167 -13.01 -7.35 9.48
N VAL A 168 -13.62 -8.20 10.31
CA VAL A 168 -15.04 -8.55 10.26
C VAL A 168 -15.82 -7.74 11.29
N GLY A 169 -16.60 -6.77 10.81
CA GLY A 169 -17.40 -5.84 11.60
C GLY A 169 -16.69 -4.54 11.95
N ARG A 170 -15.39 -4.58 12.30
CA ARG A 170 -14.49 -3.40 12.45
C ARG A 170 -14.92 -2.34 13.46
N ASN A 171 -15.86 -2.65 14.34
CA ASN A 171 -16.29 -1.77 15.41
C ASN A 171 -16.45 -2.58 16.69
N LYS A 172 -15.56 -2.33 17.65
CA LYS A 172 -15.46 -3.05 18.94
C LYS A 172 -16.73 -3.01 19.79
N ARG A 173 -17.71 -2.16 19.46
CA ARG A 173 -19.02 -2.09 20.12
C ARG A 173 -20.07 -3.05 19.52
N THR A 174 -19.75 -3.74 18.43
CA THR A 174 -20.69 -4.64 17.74
C THR A 174 -20.45 -6.09 18.13
N LEU A 175 -21.54 -6.87 18.19
CA LEU A 175 -21.47 -8.31 18.50
C LEU A 175 -20.64 -9.08 17.46
N THR A 176 -20.75 -8.69 16.18
CA THR A 176 -20.00 -9.32 15.08
C THR A 176 -18.49 -9.17 15.28
N THR A 177 -18.01 -7.97 15.59
CA THR A 177 -16.59 -7.74 15.86
C THR A 177 -16.12 -8.49 17.09
N PHE A 178 -16.91 -8.48 18.17
CA PHE A 178 -16.59 -9.27 19.37
C PHE A 178 -16.44 -10.77 19.08
N MET A 179 -17.36 -11.35 18.29
CA MET A 179 -17.29 -12.77 17.91
C MET A 179 -16.07 -13.06 17.02
N ALA A 180 -15.76 -12.17 16.07
CA ALA A 180 -14.62 -12.29 15.19
C ALA A 180 -13.28 -12.10 15.92
N ASP A 181 -13.19 -11.20 16.90
CA ASP A 181 -12.00 -11.05 17.75
C ASP A 181 -11.70 -12.36 18.52
N GLY A 182 -12.74 -13.08 18.96
CA GLY A 182 -12.61 -14.40 19.56
C GLY A 182 -12.14 -15.51 18.60
N GLN A 183 -12.10 -15.24 17.30
CA GLN A 183 -11.65 -16.17 16.25
C GLN A 183 -10.48 -15.55 15.48
N GLU A 184 -9.26 -15.90 15.87
CA GLU A 184 -8.03 -15.44 15.19
C GLU A 184 -7.81 -13.91 15.20
N ASN A 185 -8.44 -13.18 16.14
CA ASN A 185 -8.36 -11.71 16.23
C ASN A 185 -8.87 -11.01 14.95
N ALA A 186 -9.86 -11.60 14.28
CA ALA A 186 -10.32 -11.18 12.96
C ALA A 186 -11.32 -10.01 12.96
N GLY A 187 -11.64 -9.40 14.11
CA GLY A 187 -12.64 -8.34 14.18
C GLY A 187 -12.19 -7.02 13.57
N GLY A 188 -10.87 -6.77 13.51
CA GLY A 188 -10.29 -5.51 13.02
C GLY A 188 -10.68 -4.30 13.86
N ASP A 189 -10.38 -3.11 13.37
CA ASP A 189 -10.74 -1.84 14.01
C ASP A 189 -10.96 -0.76 12.94
N TYR A 190 -11.22 0.48 13.35
CA TYR A 190 -11.57 1.54 12.42
C TYR A 190 -10.51 1.79 11.33
N TYR A 191 -9.23 1.53 11.62
CA TYR A 191 -8.07 1.77 10.75
C TYR A 191 -7.61 0.57 9.92
N THR A 192 -8.08 -0.65 10.20
CA THR A 192 -7.57 -1.87 9.51
C THR A 192 -8.01 -1.90 8.05
N THR A 193 -7.09 -2.22 7.15
CA THR A 193 -7.28 -2.11 5.70
C THR A 193 -6.30 -2.98 4.91
N TYR A 194 -6.78 -3.51 3.78
CA TYR A 194 -5.98 -4.20 2.78
C TYR A 194 -5.04 -3.27 2.01
N TYR A 195 -5.26 -1.95 2.09
CA TYR A 195 -4.47 -0.96 1.39
C TYR A 195 -4.24 0.27 2.27
N ALA A 196 -3.19 0.19 3.10
CA ALA A 196 -2.66 1.32 3.81
C ALA A 196 -1.56 2.01 2.98
N GLN A 197 -1.55 3.33 2.95
CA GLN A 197 -0.52 4.10 2.25
C GLN A 197 -0.09 5.30 3.07
N PRO A 198 1.22 5.60 3.19
CA PRO A 198 1.70 6.74 3.96
C PRO A 198 1.59 8.04 3.13
N THR A 199 0.38 8.35 2.67
CA THR A 199 0.06 9.54 1.86
C THR A 199 -1.22 10.17 2.37
N PHE A 200 -1.19 11.46 2.67
CA PHE A 200 -2.38 12.18 3.08
C PHE A 200 -2.48 13.53 2.36
N LEU A 201 -3.72 14.00 2.22
CA LEU A 201 -4.08 15.27 1.58
C LEU A 201 -4.77 16.14 2.62
N SER A 202 -4.59 17.45 2.50
CA SER A 202 -5.19 18.46 3.37
C SER A 202 -6.12 19.38 2.60
N ASN A 203 -7.19 19.85 3.25
CA ASN A 203 -8.04 20.92 2.71
C ASN A 203 -7.31 22.28 2.59
N ARG A 204 -6.08 22.39 3.08
CA ARG A 204 -5.12 23.47 2.75
C ARG A 204 -4.44 23.27 1.38
N ASN A 205 -4.97 22.36 0.56
CA ASN A 205 -4.61 22.04 -0.83
C ASN A 205 -3.17 21.52 -1.01
N TYR A 206 -2.66 20.75 -0.05
CA TYR A 206 -1.37 20.08 -0.20
C TYR A 206 -1.50 18.57 0.01
N PHE A 207 -0.56 17.80 -0.53
CA PHE A 207 -0.36 16.42 -0.12
C PHE A 207 1.01 16.23 0.54
N CYS A 208 1.10 15.24 1.40
CA CYS A 208 2.35 14.73 1.98
C CYS A 208 2.44 13.24 1.68
N HIS A 209 3.55 12.80 1.10
CA HIS A 209 3.86 11.39 0.87
C HIS A 209 5.18 11.04 1.57
N HIS A 210 5.18 10.01 2.41
CA HIS A 210 6.43 9.43 2.92
C HIS A 210 6.88 8.28 2.02
N GLU A 211 8.11 8.37 1.52
CA GLU A 211 8.72 7.35 0.68
C GLU A 211 9.32 6.25 1.59
N GLY A 212 8.56 5.18 1.80
CA GLY A 212 9.00 4.02 2.56
C GLY A 212 7.95 2.91 2.68
N THR A 213 8.40 1.70 2.99
CA THR A 213 7.56 0.50 3.22
C THR A 213 7.58 0.05 4.68
N ASN A 214 8.29 0.78 5.54
CA ASN A 214 8.37 0.49 6.96
C ASN A 214 6.99 0.63 7.63
N TYR A 215 6.83 0.01 8.79
CA TYR A 215 5.74 0.35 9.69
C TYR A 215 5.81 1.85 10.01
N ALA A 216 4.71 2.55 9.76
CA ALA A 216 4.55 3.95 10.06
C ALA A 216 3.20 4.19 10.74
N VAL A 217 3.03 5.33 11.38
CA VAL A 217 1.75 5.74 11.95
C VAL A 217 1.52 7.20 11.58
N LEU A 218 0.36 7.48 11.00
CA LEU A 218 -0.12 8.83 10.77
C LEU A 218 -1.02 9.23 11.94
N ASP A 219 -0.56 10.20 12.74
CA ASP A 219 -1.32 10.73 13.88
C ASP A 219 -1.80 12.16 13.57
N PHE A 220 -3.12 12.31 13.48
CA PHE A 220 -3.80 13.58 13.21
C PHE A 220 -4.58 14.09 14.43
N SER A 221 -4.21 13.63 15.63
CA SER A 221 -4.94 13.95 16.86
C SER A 221 -4.68 15.36 17.39
N ASP A 222 -3.49 15.92 17.14
CA ASP A 222 -3.12 17.24 17.67
C ASP A 222 -3.70 18.37 16.81
N ASP A 223 -4.05 19.47 17.47
CA ASP A 223 -4.64 20.64 16.82
C ASP A 223 -3.65 21.39 15.94
N ASN A 224 -2.36 21.38 16.30
CA ASN A 224 -1.33 22.25 15.73
C ASN A 224 -0.32 21.50 14.84
N PHE A 225 -0.30 20.18 14.87
CA PHE A 225 0.54 19.38 13.99
C PHE A 225 -0.08 18.02 13.66
N HIS A 226 0.33 17.48 12.52
CA HIS A 226 0.24 16.06 12.19
C HIS A 226 1.60 15.42 12.48
N GLU A 227 1.61 14.24 13.07
CA GLU A 227 2.84 13.52 13.40
C GLU A 227 2.93 12.20 12.62
N VAL A 228 4.02 12.03 11.88
CA VAL A 228 4.33 10.78 11.18
C VAL A 228 5.40 10.04 11.95
N PHE A 229 5.02 8.92 12.55
CA PHE A 229 5.97 7.97 13.13
C PHE A 229 6.49 7.03 12.05
N ILE A 230 7.79 6.73 12.06
CA ILE A 230 8.45 5.76 11.18
C ILE A 230 9.37 4.86 11.99
N TYR A 231 9.17 3.55 11.86
CA TYR A 231 10.07 2.55 12.42
C TYR A 231 11.28 2.30 11.50
N LYS A 232 12.46 2.14 12.09
CA LYS A 232 13.77 2.01 11.44
C LYS A 232 14.17 3.20 10.56
N GLN A 233 14.09 3.09 9.24
CA GLN A 233 14.69 4.10 8.35
C GLN A 233 13.68 5.24 8.10
N PRO A 234 13.99 6.49 8.49
CA PRO A 234 13.04 7.61 8.41
C PRO A 234 12.72 8.06 6.99
N GLY A 235 13.58 7.78 6.00
CA GLY A 235 13.28 7.97 4.58
C GLY A 235 13.10 9.44 4.15
N LYS A 236 12.16 9.66 3.24
CA LYS A 236 11.92 10.98 2.61
C LYS A 236 10.44 11.35 2.67
N PHE A 237 10.17 12.65 2.64
CA PHE A 237 8.83 13.21 2.53
C PHE A 237 8.76 14.09 1.30
N THR A 238 7.72 13.90 0.49
CA THR A 238 7.39 14.73 -0.66
C THR A 238 6.15 15.55 -0.36
N PHE A 239 6.21 16.84 -0.64
CA PHE A 239 5.10 17.78 -0.55
C PHE A 239 4.88 18.49 -1.87
N GLN A 240 3.62 18.73 -2.18
CA GLN A 240 3.19 19.60 -3.27
C GLN A 240 1.97 20.40 -2.83
N VAL A 241 1.90 21.68 -3.21
CA VAL A 241 0.74 22.54 -2.99
C VAL A 241 0.07 22.81 -4.33
N ALA A 242 -1.25 22.71 -4.35
CA ALA A 242 -2.07 23.00 -5.52
C ALA A 242 -3.10 24.09 -5.21
N ASP A 243 -3.83 24.52 -6.24
CA ASP A 243 -4.79 25.63 -6.12
C ASP A 243 -6.07 25.24 -5.38
N ASN A 244 -6.46 23.97 -5.44
CA ASN A 244 -7.68 23.41 -4.86
C ASN A 244 -7.55 21.89 -4.69
N LEU A 245 -8.46 21.28 -3.92
CA LEU A 245 -8.46 19.84 -3.64
C LEU A 245 -8.47 18.95 -4.90
N THR A 246 -9.19 19.32 -5.96
CA THR A 246 -9.18 18.54 -7.21
C THR A 246 -7.79 18.52 -7.84
N SER A 247 -7.12 19.67 -7.90
CA SER A 247 -5.75 19.77 -8.37
C SER A 247 -4.76 19.07 -7.41
N THR A 248 -5.03 19.02 -6.11
CA THR A 248 -4.23 18.24 -5.15
C THR A 248 -4.33 16.73 -5.43
N VAL A 249 -5.54 16.21 -5.73
CA VAL A 249 -5.73 14.81 -6.14
C VAL A 249 -5.00 14.53 -7.46
N GLN A 250 -5.07 15.45 -8.42
CA GLN A 250 -4.33 15.34 -9.68
C GLN A 250 -2.82 15.28 -9.43
N ALA A 251 -2.29 16.12 -8.55
CA ALA A 251 -0.87 16.11 -8.16
C ALA A 251 -0.44 14.76 -7.58
N VAL A 252 -1.25 14.17 -6.68
CA VAL A 252 -1.00 12.82 -6.16
C VAL A 252 -0.97 11.77 -7.28
N SER A 253 -1.93 11.79 -8.21
CA SER A 253 -1.96 10.84 -9.34
C SER A 253 -0.77 11.00 -10.30
N ASN A 254 -0.32 12.24 -10.55
CA ASN A 254 0.86 12.49 -11.36
C ASN A 254 2.14 11.96 -10.67
N PHE A 255 2.18 12.04 -9.34
CA PHE A 255 3.31 11.54 -8.55
C PHE A 255 3.33 10.01 -8.44
N LEU A 256 2.19 9.36 -8.18
CA LEU A 256 2.10 7.90 -7.96
C LEU A 256 1.88 7.08 -9.23
N GLY A 257 1.40 7.72 -10.30
CA GLY A 257 1.07 7.08 -11.57
C GLY A 257 -0.44 6.96 -11.80
N HIS A 258 -0.78 6.77 -13.08
CA HIS A 258 -2.15 6.69 -13.56
C HIS A 258 -2.58 5.23 -13.82
N MET A 259 -3.87 4.98 -13.71
CA MET A 259 -4.49 3.74 -14.18
C MET A 259 -4.73 3.85 -15.70
N PRO A 260 -4.65 2.73 -16.45
CA PRO A 260 -5.13 2.71 -17.83
C PRO A 260 -6.65 2.92 -17.89
N GLU A 261 -7.16 3.29 -19.05
CA GLU A 261 -8.59 3.27 -19.32
C GLU A 261 -9.15 1.86 -19.14
N LEU A 262 -10.37 1.77 -18.62
CA LEU A 262 -11.07 0.49 -18.49
C LEU A 262 -11.43 -0.04 -19.88
N PRO A 263 -11.30 -1.35 -20.14
CA PRO A 263 -11.79 -1.94 -21.39
C PRO A 263 -13.29 -1.69 -21.61
N ASP A 264 -13.67 -1.32 -22.84
CA ASP A 264 -15.05 -0.95 -23.20
C ASP A 264 -16.10 -1.96 -22.75
N TRP A 265 -15.79 -3.26 -22.84
CA TRP A 265 -16.72 -4.34 -22.50
C TRP A 265 -17.24 -4.27 -21.06
N ILE A 266 -16.49 -3.65 -20.12
CA ILE A 266 -16.92 -3.51 -18.73
C ILE A 266 -18.20 -2.67 -18.62
N GLN A 267 -18.42 -1.72 -19.54
CA GLN A 267 -19.60 -0.84 -19.55
C GLN A 267 -20.86 -1.51 -20.13
N GLU A 268 -20.72 -2.68 -20.78
CA GLU A 268 -21.80 -3.34 -21.52
C GLU A 268 -22.77 -4.15 -20.62
N GLY A 269 -22.52 -4.21 -19.30
CA GLY A 269 -23.36 -4.97 -18.38
C GLY A 269 -22.69 -5.40 -17.09
N VAL A 270 -23.37 -6.25 -16.33
CA VAL A 270 -22.88 -6.80 -15.06
C VAL A 270 -21.89 -7.95 -15.28
N ILE A 271 -20.92 -8.07 -14.38
CA ILE A 271 -20.09 -9.27 -14.23
C ILE A 271 -20.77 -10.19 -13.21
N VAL A 272 -21.28 -11.34 -13.67
CA VAL A 272 -21.97 -12.30 -12.79
C VAL A 272 -20.95 -13.23 -12.14
N ALA A 273 -20.91 -13.26 -10.81
CA ALA A 273 -20.10 -14.23 -10.07
C ALA A 273 -20.80 -15.60 -10.00
N VAL A 274 -20.13 -16.66 -10.48
CA VAL A 274 -20.65 -18.03 -10.43
C VAL A 274 -19.57 -18.99 -9.95
N GLN A 275 -19.98 -20.01 -9.21
CA GLN A 275 -19.15 -21.16 -8.86
C GLN A 275 -19.92 -22.45 -9.11
N GLY A 276 -19.20 -23.56 -9.27
CA GLY A 276 -19.76 -24.91 -9.41
C GLY A 276 -19.66 -25.51 -10.82
N GLY A 277 -18.69 -25.07 -11.62
CA GLY A 277 -18.32 -25.70 -12.88
C GLY A 277 -19.13 -25.26 -14.11
N THR A 278 -18.76 -25.80 -15.28
CA THR A 278 -19.26 -25.34 -16.59
C THR A 278 -20.79 -25.35 -16.71
N ASN A 279 -21.46 -26.41 -16.24
CA ASN A 279 -22.91 -26.54 -16.40
C ASN A 279 -23.66 -25.46 -15.61
N ARG A 280 -23.26 -25.23 -14.36
CA ARG A 280 -23.85 -24.19 -13.50
C ARG A 280 -23.55 -22.79 -14.02
N MET A 281 -22.33 -22.57 -14.52
CA MET A 281 -21.96 -21.32 -15.19
C MET A 281 -22.87 -21.02 -16.38
N LYS A 282 -23.08 -21.99 -17.28
CA LYS A 282 -23.97 -21.85 -18.45
C LYS A 282 -25.43 -21.66 -18.04
N GLU A 283 -25.92 -22.41 -17.06
CA GLU A 283 -27.29 -22.27 -16.55
C GLU A 283 -27.56 -20.84 -16.07
N LYS A 284 -26.65 -20.25 -15.27
CA LYS A 284 -26.81 -18.88 -14.76
C LYS A 284 -26.74 -17.84 -15.87
N TYR A 285 -25.88 -18.03 -16.85
CA TYR A 285 -25.82 -17.18 -18.03
C TYR A 285 -27.13 -17.22 -18.84
N GLU A 286 -27.66 -18.41 -19.12
CA GLU A 286 -28.93 -18.57 -19.85
C GLU A 286 -30.13 -17.99 -19.08
N ILE A 287 -30.15 -18.10 -17.75
CA ILE A 287 -31.15 -17.41 -16.93
C ILE A 287 -31.05 -15.89 -17.12
N GLY A 288 -29.85 -15.33 -17.05
CA GLY A 288 -29.62 -13.91 -17.29
C GLY A 288 -30.12 -13.46 -18.66
N LYS A 289 -29.78 -14.21 -19.72
CA LYS A 289 -30.26 -13.96 -21.09
C LYS A 289 -31.78 -14.02 -21.19
N LYS A 290 -32.42 -15.02 -20.58
CA LYS A 290 -33.88 -15.17 -20.58
C LYS A 290 -34.58 -13.94 -19.98
N PHE A 291 -33.99 -13.33 -18.96
CA PHE A 291 -34.51 -12.12 -18.31
C PHE A 291 -33.93 -10.82 -18.88
N GLN A 292 -33.22 -10.89 -20.02
CA GLN A 292 -32.63 -9.74 -20.71
C GLN A 292 -31.70 -8.90 -19.82
N VAL A 293 -30.99 -9.56 -18.88
CA VAL A 293 -29.95 -8.90 -18.08
C VAL A 293 -28.76 -8.61 -18.98
N PRO A 294 -28.27 -7.36 -19.07
CA PRO A 294 -27.04 -7.06 -19.78
C PRO A 294 -25.87 -7.67 -18.99
N ILE A 295 -25.26 -8.72 -19.53
CA ILE A 295 -24.12 -9.42 -18.94
C ILE A 295 -22.90 -9.14 -19.80
N SER A 296 -21.90 -8.47 -19.23
CA SER A 296 -20.62 -8.20 -19.88
C SER A 296 -19.57 -9.26 -19.57
N GLY A 297 -19.73 -9.96 -18.44
CA GLY A 297 -18.82 -11.03 -18.07
C GLY A 297 -19.35 -12.00 -17.03
N VAL A 298 -18.64 -13.11 -16.89
CA VAL A 298 -18.89 -14.13 -15.88
C VAL A 298 -17.59 -14.43 -15.16
N TRP A 299 -17.57 -14.20 -13.86
CA TRP A 299 -16.41 -14.44 -13.00
C TRP A 299 -16.54 -15.78 -12.27
N ILE A 300 -15.56 -16.65 -12.48
CA ILE A 300 -15.51 -18.02 -11.96
C ILE A 300 -14.26 -18.23 -11.10
N GLN A 301 -14.31 -17.83 -9.84
CA GLN A 301 -13.14 -17.91 -8.96
C GLN A 301 -12.64 -19.35 -8.74
N ASP A 302 -13.52 -20.34 -8.86
CA ASP A 302 -13.20 -21.75 -8.71
C ASP A 302 -12.74 -22.41 -10.02
N TRP A 303 -12.29 -21.64 -11.03
CA TRP A 303 -11.77 -22.15 -12.32
C TRP A 303 -10.60 -23.14 -12.15
N SER A 304 -9.82 -22.98 -11.08
CA SER A 304 -8.73 -23.87 -10.66
C SER A 304 -9.19 -25.09 -9.85
N GLY A 305 -10.50 -25.22 -9.63
CA GLY A 305 -11.10 -26.27 -8.82
C GLY A 305 -11.39 -25.82 -7.38
N GLN A 306 -11.84 -26.78 -6.58
CA GLN A 306 -12.30 -26.54 -5.21
C GLN A 306 -11.63 -27.47 -4.21
N LYS A 307 -11.48 -26.99 -2.98
CA LYS A 307 -11.06 -27.79 -1.81
C LYS A 307 -12.17 -27.76 -0.77
N HIS A 308 -12.65 -28.94 -0.40
CA HIS A 308 -13.69 -29.07 0.61
C HIS A 308 -13.09 -28.89 2.01
N THR A 309 -13.67 -28.00 2.81
CA THR A 309 -13.22 -27.69 4.17
C THR A 309 -14.41 -27.69 5.13
N PRO A 310 -14.20 -27.84 6.45
CA PRO A 310 -15.27 -27.68 7.44
C PRO A 310 -16.00 -26.33 7.38
N PHE A 311 -15.38 -25.31 6.78
CA PHE A 311 -15.91 -23.96 6.61
C PHE A 311 -16.63 -23.76 5.26
N GLY A 312 -16.70 -24.80 4.43
CA GLY A 312 -17.30 -24.75 3.09
C GLY A 312 -16.29 -25.05 1.97
N ASN A 313 -16.73 -24.87 0.73
CA ASN A 313 -15.88 -25.03 -0.45
C ASN A 313 -15.00 -23.79 -0.64
N ARG A 314 -13.69 -24.00 -0.69
CA ARG A 314 -12.67 -22.98 -0.98
C ARG A 314 -12.14 -23.16 -2.40
N VAL A 315 -11.61 -22.11 -3.01
CA VAL A 315 -10.84 -22.21 -4.26
C VAL A 315 -9.56 -23.03 -4.02
N PHE A 316 -9.23 -23.94 -4.95
CA PHE A 316 -7.96 -24.65 -4.91
C PHE A 316 -6.84 -23.77 -5.47
N TRP A 317 -5.86 -23.39 -4.62
CA TRP A 317 -4.80 -22.44 -4.99
C TRP A 317 -3.68 -23.12 -5.80
N ASN A 318 -4.03 -23.54 -7.01
CA ASN A 318 -3.14 -24.05 -8.04
C ASN A 318 -3.63 -23.50 -9.38
N TRP A 319 -3.03 -22.40 -9.84
CA TRP A 319 -3.51 -21.51 -10.91
C TRP A 319 -3.40 -22.10 -12.32
N GLU A 320 -4.12 -23.19 -12.51
CA GLU A 320 -4.25 -23.95 -13.74
C GLU A 320 -5.72 -24.29 -13.94
N TRP A 321 -6.17 -24.31 -15.19
CA TRP A 321 -7.55 -24.68 -15.50
C TRP A 321 -7.84 -26.12 -15.07
N ASN A 322 -8.79 -26.27 -14.14
CA ASN A 322 -9.30 -27.57 -13.75
C ASN A 322 -10.32 -28.08 -14.77
N LYS A 323 -9.85 -28.96 -15.66
CA LYS A 323 -10.64 -29.51 -16.78
C LYS A 323 -11.81 -30.40 -16.33
N ASP A 324 -11.70 -31.02 -15.16
CA ASP A 324 -12.76 -31.87 -14.62
C ASP A 324 -13.90 -31.02 -14.05
N HIS A 325 -13.55 -29.91 -13.39
CA HIS A 325 -14.51 -28.98 -12.80
C HIS A 325 -15.14 -28.06 -13.85
N TYR A 326 -14.34 -27.58 -14.82
CA TYR A 326 -14.78 -26.74 -15.93
C TYR A 326 -14.52 -27.40 -17.29
N PRO A 327 -15.18 -28.51 -17.65
CA PRO A 327 -14.97 -29.16 -18.94
C PRO A 327 -15.35 -28.23 -20.10
N GLY A 328 -14.51 -28.18 -21.13
CA GLY A 328 -14.72 -27.35 -22.34
C GLY A 328 -14.68 -25.84 -22.10
N LEU A 329 -14.05 -25.36 -21.03
CA LEU A 329 -13.94 -23.93 -20.71
C LEU A 329 -13.30 -23.13 -21.85
N ASN A 330 -12.19 -23.62 -22.40
CA ASN A 330 -11.47 -22.99 -23.51
C ASN A 330 -12.35 -22.68 -24.72
N GLN A 331 -13.29 -23.58 -25.06
CA GLN A 331 -14.24 -23.37 -26.14
C GLN A 331 -15.34 -22.39 -25.72
N THR A 332 -15.83 -22.50 -24.49
CA THR A 332 -16.87 -21.61 -23.95
C THR A 332 -16.39 -20.15 -23.90
N ILE A 333 -15.14 -19.91 -23.51
CA ILE A 333 -14.48 -18.59 -23.55
C ILE A 333 -14.58 -17.98 -24.96
N LYS A 334 -14.20 -18.76 -25.99
CA LYS A 334 -14.20 -18.30 -27.38
C LYS A 334 -15.60 -18.02 -27.90
N ASP A 335 -16.57 -18.83 -27.52
CA ASP A 335 -17.95 -18.68 -27.99
C ASP A 335 -18.65 -17.49 -27.34
N TRP A 336 -18.49 -17.32 -26.02
CA TRP A 336 -19.05 -16.17 -25.30
C TRP A 336 -18.39 -14.85 -25.67
N ALA A 337 -17.10 -14.85 -26.01
CA ALA A 337 -16.43 -13.66 -26.53
C ALA A 337 -17.07 -13.15 -27.84
N LYS A 338 -17.64 -14.03 -28.68
CA LYS A 338 -18.39 -13.62 -29.90
C LYS A 338 -19.73 -12.97 -29.57
N GLU A 339 -20.28 -13.27 -28.39
CA GLU A 339 -21.49 -12.65 -27.85
C GLU A 339 -21.18 -11.37 -27.05
N GLY A 340 -19.92 -10.93 -27.00
CA GLY A 340 -19.50 -9.76 -26.21
C GLY A 340 -19.25 -10.05 -24.73
N VAL A 341 -19.27 -11.31 -24.30
CA VAL A 341 -19.17 -11.71 -22.89
C VAL A 341 -17.78 -12.26 -22.57
N ARG A 342 -17.14 -11.71 -21.54
CA ARG A 342 -15.82 -12.16 -21.06
C ARG A 342 -15.94 -13.14 -19.90
N ILE A 343 -15.07 -14.15 -19.87
CA ILE A 343 -14.92 -15.01 -18.68
C ILE A 343 -13.72 -14.52 -17.89
N LEU A 344 -13.91 -14.38 -16.58
CA LEU A 344 -12.87 -13.92 -15.65
C LEU A 344 -12.49 -15.03 -14.66
N GLY A 345 -11.21 -15.09 -14.31
CA GLY A 345 -10.68 -16.06 -13.35
C GLY A 345 -10.31 -15.46 -12.00
N TYR A 346 -9.43 -16.15 -11.28
CA TYR A 346 -8.93 -15.76 -9.97
C TYR A 346 -7.49 -16.25 -9.79
N ILE A 347 -6.65 -15.44 -9.15
CA ILE A 347 -5.29 -15.81 -8.76
C ILE A 347 -4.88 -15.01 -7.53
N ASN A 348 -3.98 -15.56 -6.72
CA ASN A 348 -3.32 -14.85 -5.63
C ASN A 348 -1.83 -15.27 -5.54
N PRO A 349 -0.95 -14.61 -4.76
CA PRO A 349 0.48 -14.93 -4.69
C PRO A 349 0.81 -16.17 -3.83
N ASN A 350 -0.20 -16.92 -3.39
CA ASN A 350 -0.05 -18.11 -2.57
C ASN A 350 -0.34 -19.38 -3.39
N LEU A 351 0.31 -20.48 -3.01
CA LEU A 351 0.19 -21.79 -3.64
C LEU A 351 -0.11 -22.85 -2.60
N ASP A 352 -1.21 -23.59 -2.79
CA ASP A 352 -1.60 -24.69 -1.91
C ASP A 352 -0.51 -25.78 -1.90
N SER A 353 -0.11 -26.23 -0.71
CA SER A 353 1.02 -27.17 -0.55
C SER A 353 0.82 -28.52 -1.24
N THR A 354 -0.41 -28.86 -1.62
CA THR A 354 -0.72 -30.10 -2.35
C THR A 354 -0.74 -29.92 -3.88
N GLY A 355 -0.75 -28.69 -4.37
CA GLY A 355 -0.76 -28.34 -5.79
C GLY A 355 0.56 -28.58 -6.50
N ASP A 356 0.53 -28.67 -7.82
CA ASP A 356 1.70 -28.95 -8.65
C ASP A 356 2.60 -27.72 -8.80
N LEU A 357 2.01 -26.52 -8.92
CA LEU A 357 2.77 -25.27 -8.94
C LEU A 357 3.55 -25.06 -7.64
N PHE A 358 3.01 -25.46 -6.49
CA PHE A 358 3.74 -25.42 -5.22
C PHE A 358 4.96 -26.32 -5.26
N LYS A 359 4.81 -27.58 -5.71
CA LYS A 359 5.92 -28.55 -5.79
C LYS A 359 7.02 -28.06 -6.72
N GLU A 360 6.64 -27.50 -7.87
CA GLU A 360 7.56 -26.88 -8.80
C GLU A 360 8.31 -25.71 -8.16
N ALA A 361 7.60 -24.75 -7.58
CA ALA A 361 8.18 -23.58 -6.93
C ALA A 361 9.12 -23.97 -5.77
N ALA A 362 8.71 -24.93 -4.94
CA ALA A 362 9.54 -25.45 -3.85
C ALA A 362 10.84 -26.08 -4.37
N SER A 363 10.76 -26.87 -5.46
CA SER A 363 11.94 -27.51 -6.07
C SER A 363 12.94 -26.50 -6.65
N LYS A 364 12.46 -25.34 -7.10
CA LYS A 364 13.26 -24.25 -7.67
C LYS A 364 13.71 -23.21 -6.64
N GLY A 365 13.29 -23.32 -5.38
CA GLY A 365 13.57 -22.34 -4.35
C GLY A 365 12.86 -20.99 -4.57
N PHE A 366 11.67 -21.01 -5.18
CA PHE A 366 10.89 -19.82 -5.53
C PHE A 366 9.90 -19.38 -4.44
N LEU A 367 9.80 -20.12 -3.34
CA LEU A 367 8.92 -19.79 -2.23
C LEU A 367 9.67 -19.05 -1.13
N VAL A 368 8.95 -18.14 -0.45
CA VAL A 368 9.41 -17.43 0.74
C VAL A 368 9.92 -18.42 1.78
N LYS A 369 11.00 -18.07 2.49
CA LYS A 369 11.65 -18.94 3.48
C LYS A 369 11.39 -18.49 4.90
N ASN A 370 11.44 -19.45 5.82
CA ASN A 370 11.49 -19.19 7.26
C ASN A 370 12.95 -19.03 7.73
N ARG A 371 13.13 -18.72 9.02
CA ARG A 371 14.45 -18.51 9.63
C ARG A 371 15.36 -19.76 9.63
N THR A 372 14.82 -20.96 9.44
CA THR A 372 15.62 -22.20 9.34
C THR A 372 16.06 -22.50 7.90
N GLY A 373 15.63 -21.68 6.93
CA GLY A 373 15.95 -21.82 5.51
C GLY A 373 14.98 -22.72 4.72
N GLY A 374 13.99 -23.31 5.38
CA GLY A 374 12.93 -24.08 4.73
C GLY A 374 11.83 -23.19 4.15
N VAL A 375 10.94 -23.78 3.34
CA VAL A 375 9.75 -23.07 2.83
C VAL A 375 8.90 -22.58 4.00
N TYR A 376 8.50 -21.31 3.96
CA TYR A 376 7.59 -20.72 4.92
C TYR A 376 6.17 -21.18 4.60
N LEU A 377 5.73 -22.26 5.24
CA LEU A 377 4.35 -22.71 5.15
C LEU A 377 3.46 -21.93 6.12
N ARG A 378 2.35 -21.41 5.62
CA ARG A 378 1.31 -20.76 6.41
C ARG A 378 0.02 -21.56 6.33
N ARG A 379 -0.86 -21.31 7.30
CA ARG A 379 -2.18 -21.92 7.39
C ARG A 379 -3.23 -20.81 7.43
N SER A 380 -4.22 -20.90 6.56
CA SER A 380 -5.44 -20.07 6.60
C SER A 380 -6.61 -21.03 6.65
N LEU A 381 -7.24 -21.14 7.83
CA LEU A 381 -8.24 -22.16 8.11
C LEU A 381 -7.72 -23.55 7.69
N SER A 382 -8.36 -24.24 6.75
CA SER A 382 -7.96 -25.58 6.30
C SER A 382 -6.96 -25.61 5.15
N LEU A 383 -6.53 -24.47 4.60
CA LEU A 383 -5.50 -24.43 3.55
C LEU A 383 -4.11 -24.26 4.16
N ILE A 384 -3.17 -25.08 3.69
CA ILE A 384 -1.73 -24.95 3.95
C ILE A 384 -1.09 -24.51 2.64
N PHE A 385 -0.31 -23.44 2.67
CA PHE A 385 0.23 -22.83 1.46
C PHE A 385 1.63 -22.25 1.68
N GLY A 386 2.39 -22.15 0.59
CA GLY A 386 3.59 -21.32 0.52
C GLY A 386 3.31 -20.08 -0.32
N GLN A 387 4.07 -19.03 -0.09
CA GLN A 387 3.97 -17.78 -0.85
C GLN A 387 5.13 -17.66 -1.83
N VAL A 388 4.85 -17.21 -3.06
CA VAL A 388 5.88 -16.96 -4.08
C VAL A 388 6.73 -15.78 -3.65
N ASP A 389 8.06 -15.94 -3.65
CA ASP A 389 8.99 -14.87 -3.28
C ASP A 389 9.17 -13.88 -4.44
N MET A 390 8.41 -12.79 -4.42
CA MET A 390 8.46 -11.76 -5.47
C MET A 390 9.75 -10.94 -5.48
N THR A 391 10.61 -11.06 -4.45
CA THR A 391 11.94 -10.44 -4.45
C THR A 391 12.98 -11.26 -5.20
N ASN A 392 12.67 -12.53 -5.50
CA ASN A 392 13.48 -13.38 -6.36
C ASN A 392 13.10 -13.12 -7.83
N PRO A 393 13.99 -12.52 -8.66
CA PRO A 393 13.67 -12.20 -10.04
C PRO A 393 13.28 -13.42 -10.89
N ALA A 394 13.83 -14.61 -10.58
CA ALA A 394 13.49 -15.85 -11.27
C ALA A 394 12.10 -16.36 -10.87
N ALA A 395 11.74 -16.27 -9.59
CA ALA A 395 10.39 -16.63 -9.12
C ALA A 395 9.34 -15.64 -9.66
N TYR A 396 9.66 -14.34 -9.67
CA TYR A 396 8.81 -13.30 -10.24
C TYR A 396 8.54 -13.56 -11.73
N GLY A 397 9.60 -13.84 -12.52
CA GLY A 397 9.47 -14.17 -13.94
C GLY A 397 8.64 -15.43 -14.18
N TRP A 398 8.90 -16.49 -13.41
CA TRP A 398 8.14 -17.74 -13.48
C TRP A 398 6.65 -17.54 -13.18
N TYR A 399 6.32 -16.78 -12.13
CA TYR A 399 4.92 -16.59 -11.75
C TYR A 399 4.17 -15.66 -12.70
N LYS A 400 4.87 -14.68 -13.29
CA LYS A 400 4.37 -13.92 -14.43
C LYS A 400 4.07 -14.81 -15.63
N ASP A 401 4.90 -15.81 -15.91
CA ASP A 401 4.63 -16.80 -16.96
C ASP A 401 3.46 -17.72 -16.61
N VAL A 402 3.22 -18.04 -15.33
CA VAL A 402 1.97 -18.72 -14.91
C VAL A 402 0.74 -17.90 -15.30
N ILE A 403 0.73 -16.58 -15.02
CA ILE A 403 -0.37 -15.69 -15.44
C ILE A 403 -0.53 -15.71 -16.97
N LYS A 404 0.56 -15.52 -17.71
CA LYS A 404 0.54 -15.47 -19.18
C LYS A 404 0.01 -16.79 -19.77
N ASN A 405 0.59 -17.92 -19.37
CA ASN A 405 0.34 -19.20 -20.01
C ASN A 405 -0.98 -19.83 -19.54
N ASN A 406 -1.33 -19.70 -18.26
CA ASN A 406 -2.46 -20.42 -17.69
C ASN A 406 -3.75 -19.60 -17.70
N MET A 407 -3.66 -18.27 -17.80
CA MET A 407 -4.81 -17.36 -17.72
C MET A 407 -5.02 -16.58 -19.02
N ILE A 408 -4.00 -15.83 -19.46
CA ILE A 408 -4.11 -15.00 -20.67
C ILE A 408 -4.22 -15.87 -21.92
N ASP A 409 -3.34 -16.86 -22.11
CA ASP A 409 -3.36 -17.76 -23.26
C ASP A 409 -4.57 -18.69 -23.28
N LEU A 410 -5.17 -18.98 -22.11
CA LEU A 410 -6.46 -19.65 -22.01
C LEU A 410 -7.61 -18.79 -22.59
N GLY A 411 -7.44 -17.47 -22.59
CA GLY A 411 -8.37 -16.48 -23.12
C GLY A 411 -9.23 -15.79 -22.06
N LEU A 412 -8.83 -15.82 -20.78
CA LEU A 412 -9.53 -15.07 -19.74
C LEU A 412 -9.47 -13.57 -20.01
N GLY A 413 -10.61 -12.88 -19.90
CA GLY A 413 -10.71 -11.43 -20.16
C GLY A 413 -10.32 -10.55 -18.97
N GLY A 414 -10.03 -11.16 -17.82
CA GLY A 414 -9.65 -10.52 -16.58
C GLY A 414 -9.66 -11.52 -15.43
N TRP A 415 -9.29 -11.07 -14.24
CA TRP A 415 -9.33 -11.89 -13.03
C TRP A 415 -9.34 -11.02 -11.78
N MET A 416 -9.77 -11.61 -10.68
CA MET A 416 -9.44 -11.09 -9.36
C MET A 416 -7.99 -11.48 -9.04
N ALA A 417 -7.11 -10.50 -8.90
CA ALA A 417 -5.76 -10.66 -8.36
C ALA A 417 -5.83 -10.38 -6.86
N ASP A 418 -6.05 -11.44 -6.08
CA ASP A 418 -6.40 -11.37 -4.67
C ASP A 418 -5.14 -11.44 -3.76
N PHE A 419 -5.34 -11.13 -2.48
CA PHE A 419 -4.33 -11.08 -1.42
C PHE A 419 -3.16 -10.11 -1.70
N GLY A 420 -2.19 -10.12 -0.78
CA GLY A 420 -0.97 -9.31 -0.78
C GLY A 420 -0.55 -8.96 0.65
N GLU A 421 -1.52 -8.93 1.56
CA GLU A 421 -1.46 -8.52 2.97
C GLU A 421 -0.92 -9.59 3.94
N TYR A 422 -0.37 -10.68 3.40
CA TYR A 422 -0.10 -11.92 4.15
C TYR A 422 1.38 -12.22 4.34
N LEU A 423 2.29 -11.31 3.99
CA LEU A 423 3.71 -11.60 4.18
C LEU A 423 4.05 -11.64 5.69
N ALA A 424 4.51 -12.78 6.19
CA ALA A 424 4.83 -12.92 7.61
C ALA A 424 6.03 -12.05 8.00
N VAL A 425 5.97 -11.35 9.13
CA VAL A 425 7.01 -10.38 9.56
C VAL A 425 8.41 -10.97 9.72
N ASP A 426 8.49 -12.26 10.06
CA ASP A 426 9.73 -12.98 10.29
C ASP A 426 10.19 -13.83 9.09
N ALA A 427 9.51 -13.70 7.95
CA ALA A 427 9.93 -14.28 6.69
C ALA A 427 11.33 -13.80 6.28
N VAL A 428 12.04 -14.66 5.56
CA VAL A 428 13.35 -14.38 4.96
C VAL A 428 13.20 -14.40 3.45
N LEU A 429 13.52 -13.29 2.81
CA LEU A 429 13.36 -13.06 1.38
C LEU A 429 14.67 -13.27 0.62
N HIS A 430 14.56 -13.55 -0.67
CA HIS A 430 15.71 -13.77 -1.55
C HIS A 430 16.67 -12.58 -1.61
N ASP A 431 16.17 -11.35 -1.53
CA ASP A 431 17.01 -10.14 -1.53
C ASP A 431 17.67 -9.82 -0.18
N GLY A 432 17.48 -10.67 0.84
CA GLY A 432 18.07 -10.56 2.17
C GLY A 432 17.25 -9.75 3.18
N ARG A 433 16.15 -9.11 2.76
CA ARG A 433 15.23 -8.42 3.68
C ARG A 433 14.39 -9.41 4.48
N THR A 434 13.87 -8.93 5.61
CA THR A 434 12.84 -9.67 6.35
C THR A 434 11.44 -9.30 5.86
N GLY A 435 10.45 -10.12 6.17
CA GLY A 435 9.05 -9.80 5.87
C GLY A 435 8.61 -8.48 6.50
N LEU A 436 9.10 -8.12 7.69
CA LEU A 436 8.85 -6.82 8.33
C LEU A 436 9.22 -5.62 7.44
N GLU A 437 10.26 -5.74 6.63
CA GLU A 437 10.77 -4.64 5.79
C GLU A 437 10.05 -4.55 4.44
N ALA A 438 9.52 -5.67 3.95
CA ALA A 438 8.87 -5.77 2.65
C ALA A 438 7.34 -5.96 2.72
N HIS A 439 6.75 -6.09 3.91
CA HIS A 439 5.33 -6.41 4.09
C HIS A 439 4.43 -5.44 3.33
N ASN A 440 4.59 -4.13 3.56
CA ASN A 440 3.80 -3.10 2.87
C ASN A 440 4.17 -2.96 1.38
N GLU A 441 5.32 -3.50 0.94
CA GLU A 441 5.70 -3.52 -0.49
C GLU A 441 5.01 -4.66 -1.24
N TRP A 442 4.60 -5.71 -0.53
CA TRP A 442 4.15 -6.96 -1.15
C TRP A 442 2.98 -6.80 -2.10
N PRO A 443 1.90 -6.04 -1.77
CA PRO A 443 0.82 -5.77 -2.71
C PRO A 443 1.28 -4.97 -3.95
N VAL A 444 2.29 -4.11 -3.81
CA VAL A 444 2.85 -3.34 -4.93
C VAL A 444 3.60 -4.25 -5.90
N LEU A 445 4.42 -5.17 -5.38
CA LEU A 445 5.11 -6.17 -6.19
C LEU A 445 4.11 -7.09 -6.89
N TRP A 446 3.04 -7.48 -6.20
CA TRP A 446 1.98 -8.31 -6.75
C TRP A 446 1.21 -7.61 -7.88
N ALA A 447 0.79 -6.36 -7.64
CA ALA A 447 0.13 -5.55 -8.66
C ALA A 447 1.02 -5.32 -9.89
N LYS A 448 2.32 -5.06 -9.68
CA LYS A 448 3.30 -4.91 -10.76
C LYS A 448 3.50 -6.18 -11.58
N MET A 449 3.32 -7.36 -10.98
CA MET A 449 3.42 -8.63 -11.70
C MET A 449 2.25 -8.86 -12.64
N ASN A 450 1.04 -8.44 -12.22
CA ASN A 450 -0.18 -8.53 -13.00
C ASN A 450 -0.24 -7.50 -14.14
N ARG A 451 0.38 -6.33 -13.96
CA ARG A 451 0.59 -5.34 -15.03
C ARG A 451 1.64 -5.82 -16.04
#